data_AF-A0A1I3Z027-F1
#
_entry.id   AF-A0A1I3Z027-F1
#
_cell.length_a   1.000
_cell.length_b   1.000
_cell.length_c   1.000
_cell.angle_alpha   90.00
_cell.angle_beta   90.00
_cell.angle_gamma   90.00
#
_symmetry.space_group_name_H-M   'P 1'
#
loop_
_entity.id
_entity.type
_entity.pdbx_description
1 polymer ?
#
loop_
_entity_poly.entity_id
_entity_poly.type
_entity_poly.pdbx_seq_one_letter_code
_entity_poly.pdbx_strand_id
1 'polypeptide(L)'
;MANRKPRKGSFLTVAEVYRKPVGPAHDPKSLYALLLRFVTWRRERNWSETTLKVQTHHTYHFILWATERGLYYAADITRPILERYQRHLFLYRKKNGEPLSTRT
;
A
#
# COMPACT_ATOMS: atom_id res chain seq x y z
N MET A 1 22.50 -20.58 2.81
CA MET A 1 21.65 -19.38 2.64
C MET A 1 21.74 -18.53 3.90
N ALA A 2 21.83 -17.21 3.82
CA ALA A 2 22.05 -16.34 4.99
C ALA A 2 20.76 -16.11 5.79
N ASN A 3 20.59 -16.80 6.92
CA ASN A 3 19.43 -16.67 7.81
C ASN A 3 19.50 -15.35 8.62
N ARG A 4 19.19 -14.23 7.97
CA ARG A 4 19.29 -12.88 8.55
C ARG A 4 18.10 -12.59 9.49
N LYS A 5 18.20 -13.10 10.72
CA LYS A 5 17.23 -12.90 11.82
C LYS A 5 16.77 -11.44 11.87
N PRO A 6 15.45 -11.15 11.81
CA PRO A 6 14.95 -9.79 11.67
C PRO A 6 15.31 -8.95 12.91
N ARG A 7 15.73 -7.70 12.68
CA ARG A 7 16.05 -6.77 13.78
C ARG A 7 14.80 -6.51 14.63
N LYS A 8 14.91 -6.76 15.94
CA LYS A 8 13.86 -6.48 16.94
C LYS A 8 13.44 -4.99 16.81
N GLY A 9 12.15 -4.73 16.62
CA GLY A 9 11.61 -3.37 16.41
C GLY A 9 11.80 -2.74 15.02
N SER A 10 12.52 -3.38 14.08
CA SER A 10 12.76 -2.81 12.73
C SER A 10 11.55 -2.87 11.79
N PHE A 11 10.48 -3.56 12.18
CA PHE A 11 9.31 -3.81 11.36
C PHE A 11 8.04 -3.47 12.14
N LEU A 12 7.40 -2.34 11.80
CA LEU A 12 5.94 -2.24 11.92
C LEU A 12 5.35 -3.48 11.27
N THR A 13 4.56 -4.24 12.03
CA THR A 13 3.75 -5.34 11.55
C THR A 13 2.73 -4.83 10.52
N VAL A 14 2.21 -5.72 9.68
CA VAL A 14 1.07 -5.40 8.81
C VAL A 14 -0.06 -4.70 9.58
N ALA A 15 -0.41 -5.16 10.78
CA ALA A 15 -1.48 -4.57 11.59
C ALA A 15 -1.21 -3.11 12.00
N GLU A 16 0.05 -2.74 12.24
CA GLU A 16 0.42 -1.37 12.61
C GLU A 16 0.45 -0.41 11.41
N VAL A 17 0.68 -0.91 10.19
CA VAL A 17 0.72 -0.07 8.98
C VAL A 17 -0.70 0.31 8.50
N TYR A 18 -1.71 -0.53 8.71
CA TYR A 18 -3.11 -0.27 8.29
C TYR A 18 -4.02 0.17 9.45
N ARG A 19 -3.45 0.81 10.47
CA ARG A 19 -4.17 1.15 11.72
C ARG A 19 -5.29 2.20 11.55
N LYS A 20 -5.35 2.91 10.42
CA LYS A 20 -6.42 3.88 10.11
C LYS A 20 -7.27 3.37 8.93
N PRO A 21 -8.59 3.17 9.11
CA PRO A 21 -9.52 2.94 8.01
C PRO A 21 -9.55 4.12 7.02
N VAL A 22 -9.72 3.82 5.73
CA VAL A 22 -9.71 4.81 4.64
C VAL A 22 -10.86 4.56 3.68
N GLY A 23 -11.57 5.63 3.27
CA GLY A 23 -12.77 5.54 2.44
C GLY A 23 -13.94 4.83 3.15
N PRO A 24 -14.91 4.27 2.40
CA PRO A 24 -16.01 3.49 2.94
C PRO A 24 -15.53 2.10 3.41
N ALA A 25 -14.71 2.07 4.45
CA ALA A 25 -13.97 0.89 4.91
C ALA A 25 -14.85 -0.29 5.39
N HIS A 26 -16.14 -0.06 5.62
CA HIS A 26 -17.13 -1.10 5.95
C HIS A 26 -17.71 -1.79 4.69
N ASP A 27 -17.56 -1.21 3.50
CA ASP A 27 -17.99 -1.84 2.25
C ASP A 27 -16.95 -2.88 1.79
N PRO A 28 -17.33 -4.17 1.58
CA PRO A 28 -16.41 -5.25 1.21
C PRO A 28 -15.84 -5.17 -0.22
N LYS A 29 -16.32 -4.22 -1.04
CA LYS A 29 -15.82 -3.84 -2.38
C LYS A 29 -14.94 -2.60 -2.36
N SER A 30 -14.87 -1.86 -1.25
CA SER A 30 -13.97 -0.71 -1.11
C SER A 30 -12.51 -1.12 -1.31
N LEU A 31 -11.69 -0.23 -1.87
CA LEU A 31 -10.26 -0.49 -2.07
C LEU A 31 -9.55 -0.88 -0.77
N TYR A 32 -9.96 -0.30 0.36
CA TYR A 32 -9.40 -0.62 1.69
C TYR A 32 -9.79 -2.04 2.15
N ALA A 33 -11.06 -2.43 2.05
CA ALA A 33 -11.47 -3.80 2.38
C ALA A 33 -10.85 -4.84 1.44
N LEU A 34 -10.72 -4.53 0.15
CA LEU A 34 -10.01 -5.38 -0.83
C LEU A 34 -8.52 -5.52 -0.49
N LEU A 35 -7.86 -4.45 0.00
CA LEU A 35 -6.47 -4.53 0.47
C LEU A 35 -6.33 -5.48 1.66
N LEU A 36 -7.21 -5.38 2.67
CA LEU A 36 -7.19 -6.28 3.82
C LEU A 36 -7.42 -7.74 3.41
N ARG A 37 -8.37 -8.01 2.52
CA ARG A 37 -8.62 -9.35 1.97
C ARG A 37 -7.40 -9.90 1.21
N PHE A 38 -6.75 -9.07 0.39
CA PHE A 38 -5.54 -9.46 -0.33
C PHE A 38 -4.37 -9.77 0.61
N VAL A 39 -4.18 -8.98 1.67
CA VAL A 39 -3.16 -9.22 2.70
C VAL A 39 -3.33 -10.59 3.36
N THR A 40 -4.54 -10.93 3.78
CA THR A 40 -4.85 -12.24 4.39
C THR A 40 -4.56 -13.37 3.40
N TRP A 41 -5.05 -13.26 2.16
CA TRP A 41 -4.80 -14.21 1.07
C TRP A 41 -3.31 -14.43 0.76
N ARG A 42 -2.47 -13.39 0.88
CA ARG A 42 -1.00 -13.52 0.71
C ARG A 42 -0.35 -14.20 1.93
N ARG A 43 -0.80 -13.90 3.16
CA ARG A 43 -0.27 -14.51 4.40
C ARG A 43 -0.52 -16.01 4.46
N GLU A 44 -1.73 -16.46 4.09
CA GLU A 44 -2.08 -17.89 3.93
C GLU A 44 -1.12 -18.65 2.98
N ARG A 45 -0.49 -17.93 2.04
CA ARG A 45 0.44 -18.47 1.04
C ARG A 45 1.91 -18.32 1.45
N ASN A 46 2.18 -18.17 2.75
CA ASN A 46 3.52 -18.05 3.34
C ASN A 46 4.38 -16.92 2.72
N TRP A 47 3.75 -15.82 2.26
CA TRP A 47 4.48 -14.63 1.79
C TRP A 47 5.23 -13.97 2.95
N SER A 48 6.51 -13.61 2.73
CA SER A 48 7.33 -13.05 3.80
C SER A 48 6.74 -11.73 4.33
N GLU A 49 6.71 -11.56 5.66
CA GLU A 49 6.15 -10.36 6.30
C GLU A 49 6.87 -9.07 5.84
N THR A 50 8.16 -9.15 5.47
CA THR A 50 8.90 -8.05 4.83
C THR A 50 8.32 -7.69 3.47
N THR A 51 8.03 -8.67 2.61
CA THR A 51 7.42 -8.47 1.29
C THR A 51 6.00 -7.89 1.44
N LEU A 52 5.22 -8.45 2.37
CA LEU A 52 3.87 -8.00 2.69
C LEU A 52 3.87 -6.54 3.15
N LYS A 53 4.71 -6.20 4.14
CA LYS A 53 4.85 -4.84 4.64
C LYS A 53 5.15 -3.83 3.52
N VAL A 54 6.11 -4.14 2.64
CA VAL A 54 6.50 -3.23 1.54
C VAL A 54 5.38 -3.10 0.50
N GLN A 55 4.85 -4.22 0.00
CA GLN A 55 3.77 -4.23 -0.99
C GLN A 55 2.55 -3.44 -0.50
N THR A 56 2.05 -3.81 0.69
CA THR A 56 0.80 -3.28 1.22
C THR A 56 0.95 -1.84 1.70
N HIS A 57 2.15 -1.40 2.10
CA HIS A 57 2.46 0.02 2.32
C HIS A 57 2.28 0.85 1.04
N HIS A 58 2.82 0.39 -0.10
CA HIS A 58 2.65 1.09 -1.38
C HIS A 58 1.20 1.09 -1.86
N THR A 59 0.47 -0.02 -1.68
CA THR A 59 -0.97 -0.07 -2.03
C THR A 59 -1.80 0.83 -1.12
N TYR A 60 -1.50 0.92 0.18
CA TYR A 60 -2.19 1.83 1.10
C TYR A 60 -1.94 3.31 0.76
N HIS A 61 -0.72 3.67 0.33
CA HIS A 61 -0.45 5.01 -0.20
C HIS A 61 -1.22 5.34 -1.49
N PHE A 62 -1.42 4.35 -2.38
CA PHE A 62 -2.32 4.51 -3.52
C PHE A 62 -3.77 4.74 -3.08
N ILE A 63 -4.26 4.02 -2.06
CA ILE A 63 -5.64 4.17 -1.55
C ILE A 63 -5.87 5.53 -0.89
N LEU A 64 -4.89 6.06 -0.15
CA LEU A 64 -4.94 7.43 0.36
C LEU A 64 -5.07 8.45 -0.79
N TRP A 65 -4.21 8.34 -1.79
CA TRP A 65 -4.25 9.19 -3.00
C TRP A 65 -5.55 9.04 -3.80
N ALA A 66 -6.12 7.84 -3.88
CA ALA A 66 -7.41 7.60 -4.53
C ALA A 66 -8.56 8.25 -3.74
N THR A 67 -8.53 8.12 -2.41
CA THR A 67 -9.53 8.67 -1.48
C THR A 67 -9.58 10.20 -1.49
N GLU A 68 -8.43 10.88 -1.57
CA GLU A 68 -8.34 12.33 -1.82
C GLU A 68 -9.07 12.80 -3.09
N ARG A 69 -9.38 11.88 -4.01
CA ARG A 69 -9.95 12.13 -5.34
C ARG A 69 -11.33 11.48 -5.53
N GLY A 70 -11.95 11.01 -4.44
CA GLY A 70 -13.27 10.38 -4.46
C GLY A 70 -13.31 8.98 -5.08
N LEU A 71 -12.14 8.35 -5.31
CA LEU A 71 -12.03 7.02 -5.92
C LEU A 71 -11.98 5.97 -4.80
N TYR A 72 -13.04 5.17 -4.68
CA TYR A 72 -13.26 4.31 -3.51
C TYR A 72 -13.35 2.82 -3.84
N TYR A 73 -13.65 2.46 -5.09
CA TYR A 73 -13.88 1.08 -5.53
C TYR A 73 -12.91 0.69 -6.64
N ALA A 74 -12.61 -0.61 -6.74
CA ALA A 74 -11.71 -1.12 -7.78
C ALA A 74 -12.24 -0.91 -9.21
N ALA A 75 -13.58 -0.83 -9.38
CA ALA A 75 -14.21 -0.55 -10.66
C ALA A 75 -13.94 0.88 -11.18
N ASP A 76 -13.68 1.83 -10.28
CA ASP A 76 -13.39 3.22 -10.63
C ASP A 76 -11.97 3.39 -11.23
N ILE A 77 -11.08 2.41 -11.01
CA ILE A 77 -9.64 2.52 -11.28
C ILE A 77 -9.33 2.17 -12.74
N THR A 78 -9.45 3.18 -13.61
CA THR A 78 -9.13 3.09 -15.03
C THR A 78 -7.64 3.33 -15.33
N ARG A 79 -7.19 2.96 -16.55
CA ARG A 79 -5.80 3.19 -17.01
C ARG A 79 -5.34 4.66 -16.88
N PRO A 80 -6.14 5.69 -17.27
CA PRO A 80 -5.76 7.09 -17.05
C PRO A 80 -5.61 7.50 -15.57
N ILE A 81 -6.30 6.83 -14.64
CA ILE A 81 -6.13 7.07 -13.20
C ILE A 81 -4.79 6.50 -12.71
N LEU A 82 -4.38 5.33 -13.21
CA LEU A 82 -3.06 4.76 -12.92
C LEU A 82 -1.92 5.62 -13.49
N GLU A 83 -2.07 6.16 -14.71
CA GLU A 83 -1.12 7.11 -15.30
C GLU A 83 -1.05 8.42 -14.50
N ARG A 84 -2.19 8.92 -13.99
CA ARG A 84 -2.24 10.09 -13.09
C ARG A 84 -1.53 9.80 -11.76
N TYR A 85 -1.63 8.59 -11.22
CA TYR A 85 -0.90 8.17 -10.02
C TYR A 85 0.61 8.06 -10.28
N GLN A 86 1.03 7.48 -11.41
CA GLN A 86 2.44 7.45 -11.82
C GLN A 86 3.04 8.86 -11.94
N ARG A 87 2.31 9.80 -12.56
CA ARG A 87 2.72 11.21 -12.65
C ARG A 87 2.78 11.88 -11.27
N HIS A 88 1.88 11.54 -10.35
CA HIS A 88 1.96 12.00 -8.97
C HIS A 88 3.22 11.48 -8.26
N LEU A 89 3.54 10.18 -8.37
CA LEU A 89 4.75 9.59 -7.77
C LEU A 89 6.05 10.20 -8.35
N PHE A 90 6.08 10.52 -9.63
CA PHE A 90 7.22 11.20 -10.27
C PHE A 90 7.44 12.63 -9.73
N LEU A 91 6.35 13.36 -9.48
CA LEU A 91 6.41 14.72 -8.91
C LEU A 91 6.57 14.72 -7.38
N TYR A 92 6.29 13.61 -6.71
CA TYR A 92 6.27 13.49 -5.25
C TYR A 92 7.64 13.77 -4.63
N ARG A 93 7.66 14.71 -3.69
CA ARG A 93 8.84 15.02 -2.86
C ARG A 93 8.61 14.50 -1.45
N LYS A 94 9.63 13.81 -0.94
CA LYS A 94 9.68 13.31 0.45
C LYS A 94 9.83 14.49 1.41
N LYS A 95 9.68 14.26 2.72
CA LYS A 95 9.87 15.29 3.75
C LYS A 95 11.24 16.00 3.71
N ASN A 96 12.25 15.40 3.09
CA ASN A 96 13.58 15.97 2.89
C ASN A 96 13.79 16.61 1.49
N GLY A 97 12.73 17.01 0.78
CA GLY A 97 12.78 17.66 -0.54
C GLY A 97 13.10 16.74 -1.72
N GLU A 98 13.83 15.65 -1.47
CA GLU A 98 14.24 14.66 -2.47
C GLU A 98 13.06 13.94 -3.15
N PRO A 99 13.17 13.56 -4.44
CA PRO A 99 12.14 12.80 -5.15
C PRO A 99 11.98 11.37 -4.61
N LEU A 100 10.86 10.72 -4.94
CA LEU A 100 10.76 9.27 -4.79
C LEU A 100 11.75 8.59 -5.75
N SER A 101 12.63 7.73 -5.22
CA SER A 101 13.61 7.01 -6.04
C SER A 101 13.00 5.70 -6.55
N THR A 102 13.12 5.45 -7.86
CA THR A 102 12.98 4.11 -8.43
C THR A 102 14.14 3.25 -7.94
N ARG A 103 13.83 2.28 -7.08
CA ARG A 103 14.84 1.35 -6.59
C ARG A 103 15.07 0.22 -7.60
N THR A 104 16.18 0.31 -8.31
CA THR A 104 16.83 -0.79 -9.03
C THR A 104 17.33 -1.86 -8.04
#